data_AF-A0A4Y7TT29-F1
#
_entry.id   AF-A0A4Y7TT29-F1
#
_cell.length_a   1.000
_cell.length_b   1.000
_cell.length_c   1.000
_cell.angle_alpha   90.00
_cell.angle_beta   90.00
_cell.angle_gamma   90.00
#
_symmetry.space_group_name_H-M   'P 1'
#
loop_
_entity.id
_entity.type
_entity.pdbx_description
1 polymer ?
#
loop_
_entity_poly.entity_id
_entity_poly.type
_entity_poly.pdbx_seq_one_letter_code
_entity_poly.pdbx_strand_id
1 'polypeptide(L)'
;QEKVARRIQELENEIRALKRCHNAATMTCRLPVEILSRVFLFLSPPKPDPFIWGVEKGGSYRWIRATHVCRHWRSAAITCASLWTHLHFEESPELVETMLERSRGAPVDVL
;
A
#
# COMPACT_ATOMS: atom_id res chain seq x y z
N GLN A 1 1.72 -13.30 34.78
CA GLN A 1 1.22 -12.73 33.50
C GLN A 1 2.35 -12.35 32.54
N GLU A 2 3.48 -11.84 33.04
CA GLU A 2 4.65 -11.46 32.24
C GLU A 2 5.26 -12.58 31.37
N LYS A 3 5.41 -13.81 31.91
CA LYS A 3 5.93 -14.96 31.13
C LYS A 3 5.08 -15.29 29.89
N VAL A 4 3.75 -15.16 29.99
CA VAL A 4 2.82 -15.42 28.89
C VAL A 4 2.95 -14.32 27.83
N ALA A 5 2.97 -13.05 28.25
CA ALA A 5 3.16 -11.91 27.35
C ALA A 5 4.49 -12.00 26.58
N ARG A 6 5.59 -12.38 27.25
CA ARG A 6 6.89 -12.60 26.61
C ARG A 6 6.82 -13.71 25.55
N ARG A 7 6.16 -14.82 25.86
CA ARG A 7 6.03 -15.94 24.91
C ARG A 7 5.19 -15.57 23.69
N ILE A 8 4.11 -14.80 23.88
CA ILE A 8 3.33 -14.25 22.75
C ILE A 8 4.24 -13.42 21.85
N GLN A 9 5.04 -12.51 22.44
CA GLN A 9 5.91 -11.64 21.65
C GLN A 9 6.98 -12.41 20.87
N GLU A 10 7.57 -13.45 21.47
CA GLU A 10 8.53 -14.36 20.81
C GLU A 10 7.89 -15.06 19.60
N LEU A 11 6.70 -15.64 19.78
CA LEU A 11 5.99 -16.34 18.71
C LEU A 11 5.58 -15.40 17.58
N GLU A 12 5.14 -14.18 17.89
CA GLU A 12 4.84 -13.17 16.88
C GLU A 12 6.06 -12.75 16.07
N ASN A 13 7.23 -12.65 16.71
CA ASN A 13 8.50 -12.37 16.03
C ASN A 13 8.86 -13.52 15.08
N GLU A 14 8.70 -14.76 15.53
CA GLU A 14 8.98 -15.96 14.74
C GLU A 14 8.03 -16.07 13.53
N ILE A 15 6.72 -15.89 13.75
CA ILE A 15 5.72 -15.84 12.67
C ILE A 15 6.06 -14.73 11.66
N ARG A 16 6.44 -13.53 12.12
CA ARG A 16 6.87 -12.44 11.23
C ARG A 16 8.11 -12.82 10.43
N ALA A 17 9.08 -13.49 11.03
CA ALA A 17 10.28 -13.96 10.33
C ALA A 17 9.93 -14.99 9.26
N LEU A 18 9.13 -16.01 9.59
CA LEU A 18 8.68 -17.03 8.65
C LEU A 18 7.87 -16.43 7.48
N LYS A 19 6.96 -15.50 7.77
CA LYS A 19 6.22 -14.76 6.72
C LYS A 19 7.16 -13.97 5.80
N ARG A 20 8.24 -13.38 6.33
CA ARG A 20 9.24 -12.69 5.50
C ARG A 20 9.96 -13.65 4.56
N CYS A 21 10.41 -14.79 5.08
CA CYS A 21 11.07 -15.82 4.26
C CYS A 21 10.13 -16.37 3.18
N HIS A 22 8.88 -16.69 3.56
CA HIS A 22 7.86 -17.14 2.61
C HIS A 22 7.62 -16.11 1.50
N ASN A 23 7.37 -14.85 1.88
CA ASN A 23 7.16 -13.78 0.91
C ASN A 23 8.37 -13.63 -0.02
N ALA A 24 9.60 -13.65 0.49
CA ALA A 24 10.80 -13.56 -0.35
C ALA A 24 10.91 -14.69 -1.41
N ALA A 25 10.34 -15.87 -1.13
CA ALA A 25 10.29 -16.98 -2.08
C ALA A 25 9.15 -16.86 -3.11
N THR A 26 8.11 -16.06 -2.82
CA THR A 26 6.99 -15.87 -3.75
C THR A 26 7.41 -15.14 -5.02
N MET A 27 6.74 -15.46 -6.13
CA MET A 27 7.05 -14.85 -7.43
C MET A 27 6.79 -13.34 -7.44
N THR A 28 5.72 -12.88 -6.78
CA THR A 28 5.35 -11.47 -6.74
C THR A 28 6.31 -10.61 -5.93
N CYS A 29 6.94 -11.15 -4.88
CA CYS A 29 7.94 -10.39 -4.11
C CYS A 29 9.35 -10.46 -4.70
N ARG A 30 9.59 -11.27 -5.74
CA ARG A 30 10.83 -11.28 -6.53
C ARG A 30 10.81 -10.26 -7.67
N LEU A 31 9.65 -9.65 -7.94
CA LEU A 31 9.57 -8.58 -8.92
C LEU A 31 10.32 -7.34 -8.43
N PRO A 32 11.05 -6.65 -9.32
CA PRO A 32 11.61 -5.33 -9.03
C PRO A 32 10.52 -4.35 -8.58
N VAL A 33 10.90 -3.38 -7.74
CA VAL A 33 9.95 -2.41 -7.17
C VAL A 33 9.28 -1.60 -8.27
N GLU A 34 9.96 -1.30 -9.37
CA GLU A 34 9.46 -0.57 -10.53
C GLU A 34 8.31 -1.31 -11.22
N ILE A 35 8.43 -2.63 -11.33
CA ILE A 35 7.38 -3.47 -11.92
C ILE A 35 6.17 -3.51 -10.99
N LEU A 36 6.38 -3.68 -9.69
CA LEU A 36 5.30 -3.63 -8.70
C LEU A 36 4.61 -2.27 -8.70
N SER A 37 5.36 -1.19 -8.70
CA SER A 37 4.82 0.17 -8.80
C SER A 37 3.95 0.33 -10.04
N ARG A 38 4.41 -0.14 -11.21
CA ARG A 38 3.62 -0.09 -12.45
C ARG A 38 2.32 -0.91 -12.35
N VAL A 39 2.37 -2.08 -11.71
CA VAL A 39 1.15 -2.88 -11.44
C VAL A 39 0.20 -2.12 -10.51
N PHE A 40 0.71 -1.48 -9.46
CA PHE A 40 -0.10 -0.75 -8.50
C PHE A 40 -0.79 0.49 -9.11
N LEU A 41 -0.20 1.12 -10.13
CA LEU A 41 -0.84 2.23 -10.84
C LEU A 41 -2.16 1.83 -11.52
N PHE A 42 -2.30 0.57 -11.94
CA PHE A 42 -3.59 0.06 -12.45
C PHE A 42 -4.68 -0.04 -11.37
N LEU A 43 -4.30 0.03 -10.08
CA LEU A 43 -5.22 0.06 -8.94
C LEU A 43 -5.61 1.49 -8.55
N SER A 44 -5.06 2.52 -9.20
CA SER A 44 -5.33 3.94 -8.92
C SER A 44 -5.68 4.72 -10.21
N PRO A 45 -6.68 4.30 -11.00
CA PRO A 45 -7.06 5.04 -12.19
C PRO A 45 -7.63 6.43 -11.82
N PRO A 46 -7.27 7.50 -12.55
CA PRO A 46 -7.79 8.86 -12.30
C PRO A 46 -9.32 8.95 -12.40
N LYS A 47 -9.91 8.09 -13.24
CA LYS A 47 -11.35 7.89 -13.35
C LYS A 47 -11.61 6.38 -13.27
N PRO A 48 -11.99 5.85 -12.10
CA PRO A 48 -12.30 4.44 -11.98
C PRO A 48 -13.52 4.11 -12.85
N ASP A 49 -13.35 3.15 -13.76
CA ASP A 49 -14.46 2.57 -14.52
C ASP A 49 -15.47 1.91 -13.56
N PRO A 50 -16.73 2.40 -13.46
CA PRO A 50 -17.73 1.85 -12.55
C PRO A 50 -18.09 0.39 -12.84
N PHE A 51 -17.93 -0.07 -14.09
CA PHE A 51 -18.22 -1.44 -14.49
C PHE A 51 -17.12 -2.42 -14.06
N ILE A 52 -15.86 -1.96 -13.98
CA ILE A 52 -14.71 -2.78 -13.57
C ILE A 52 -14.57 -2.79 -12.05
N TRP A 53 -14.79 -1.64 -11.41
CA TRP A 53 -14.39 -1.42 -10.02
C TRP A 53 -15.56 -1.34 -9.03
N GLY A 54 -16.81 -1.31 -9.52
CA GLY A 54 -18.02 -1.16 -8.73
C GLY A 54 -18.24 0.29 -8.24
N VAL A 55 -19.48 0.63 -7.88
CA VAL A 55 -19.86 1.97 -7.36
C VAL A 55 -19.52 2.12 -5.86
N GLU A 56 -18.49 1.43 -5.39
CA GLU A 56 -18.10 1.55 -3.99
C GLU A 56 -17.44 2.90 -3.76
N LYS A 57 -17.90 3.63 -2.72
CA LYS A 57 -17.30 4.89 -2.26
C LYS A 57 -15.80 4.81 -1.93
N GLY A 58 -15.21 3.60 -1.93
CA GLY A 58 -13.79 3.33 -1.67
C GLY A 58 -12.93 3.04 -2.91
N GLY A 59 -13.43 3.31 -4.13
CA GLY A 59 -12.71 3.06 -5.38
C GLY A 59 -11.38 3.84 -5.53
N SER A 60 -11.24 4.95 -4.81
CA SER A 60 -10.12 5.89 -4.89
C SER A 60 -8.77 5.37 -4.35
N TYR A 61 -8.79 4.42 -3.39
CA TYR A 61 -7.56 3.98 -2.71
C TYR A 61 -7.33 2.48 -2.69
N ARG A 62 -7.80 1.75 -3.71
CA ARG A 62 -7.59 0.29 -3.79
C ARG A 62 -6.11 -0.07 -3.72
N TRP A 63 -5.25 0.78 -4.27
CA TRP A 63 -3.80 0.65 -4.20
C TRP A 63 -3.25 0.72 -2.75
N ILE A 64 -3.92 1.36 -1.78
CA ILE A 64 -3.51 1.33 -0.37
C ILE A 64 -3.46 -0.10 0.15
N ARG A 65 -4.34 -1.00 -0.33
CA ARG A 65 -4.28 -2.42 0.03
C ARG A 65 -2.92 -3.05 -0.31
N ALA A 66 -2.26 -2.60 -1.38
CA ALA A 66 -0.92 -3.06 -1.73
C ALA A 66 0.11 -2.72 -0.65
N THR A 67 -0.07 -1.61 0.09
CA THR A 67 0.79 -1.23 1.22
C THR A 67 0.62 -2.15 2.44
N HIS A 68 -0.44 -2.96 2.49
CA HIS A 68 -0.73 -3.85 3.62
C HIS A 68 -0.38 -5.33 3.36
N VAL A 69 0.00 -5.70 2.12
CA VAL A 69 0.30 -7.09 1.76
C VAL A 69 1.57 -7.61 2.43
N CYS A 70 2.71 -6.98 2.14
CA CYS A 70 4.00 -7.34 2.73
C CYS A 70 4.96 -6.14 2.76
N ARG A 71 6.12 -6.29 3.40
CA ARG A 71 7.12 -5.20 3.50
C ARG A 71 7.64 -4.78 2.11
N HIS A 72 7.83 -5.73 1.19
CA HIS A 72 8.32 -5.43 -0.16
C HIS A 72 7.31 -4.61 -0.97
N TRP A 73 6.05 -5.03 -0.97
CA TRP A 73 4.97 -4.30 -1.64
C TRP A 73 4.74 -2.92 -1.02
N ARG A 74 4.79 -2.83 0.32
CA ARG A 74 4.75 -1.55 1.03
C ARG A 74 5.87 -0.62 0.57
N SER A 75 7.10 -1.12 0.48
CA SER A 75 8.23 -0.32 0.01
C SER A 75 7.94 0.21 -1.40
N ALA A 76 7.57 -0.66 -2.34
CA ALA A 76 7.31 -0.29 -3.73
C ALA A 76 6.14 0.72 -3.89
N ALA A 77 5.07 0.57 -3.09
CA ALA A 77 3.92 1.47 -3.12
C ALA A 77 4.25 2.84 -2.50
N ILE A 78 4.92 2.89 -1.34
CA ILE A 78 5.33 4.16 -0.70
C ILE A 78 6.35 4.90 -1.57
N THR A 79 7.23 4.20 -2.28
CA THR A 79 8.22 4.85 -3.16
C THR A 79 7.65 5.33 -4.49
N CYS A 80 6.47 4.85 -4.88
CA CYS A 80 5.82 5.25 -6.13
C CYS A 80 4.99 6.51 -5.92
N ALA A 81 5.62 7.67 -6.09
CA ALA A 81 5.00 8.98 -5.91
C ALA A 81 3.65 9.13 -6.63
N SER A 82 3.54 8.62 -7.86
CA SER A 82 2.32 8.67 -8.69
C SER A 82 1.09 7.97 -8.10
N LEU A 83 1.24 7.11 -7.08
CA LEU A 83 0.10 6.56 -6.35
C LEU A 83 -0.51 7.58 -5.37
N TRP A 84 0.24 8.59 -4.97
CA TRP A 84 -0.10 9.56 -3.92
C TRP A 84 -0.50 10.93 -4.50
N THR A 85 -0.78 11.00 -5.82
CA THR A 85 -1.07 12.27 -6.53
C THR A 85 -2.55 12.51 -6.80
N HIS A 86 -3.45 11.61 -6.41
CA HIS A 86 -4.89 11.77 -6.63
C HIS A 86 -5.59 11.93 -5.29
N LEU A 87 -5.94 13.17 -4.95
CA LEU A 87 -6.63 13.53 -3.72
C LEU A 87 -8.13 13.61 -3.97
N HIS A 88 -8.94 13.13 -3.03
CA HIS A 88 -10.40 13.29 -3.05
C HIS A 88 -10.86 14.28 -1.99
N PHE A 89 -11.95 15.01 -2.27
CA PHE A 89 -12.46 16.06 -1.37
C PHE A 89 -12.92 15.58 0.01
N GLU A 90 -13.21 14.29 0.18
CA GLU A 90 -13.73 13.71 1.44
C GLU A 90 -12.62 13.17 2.37
N GLU A 91 -11.35 13.46 2.10
CA GLU A 91 -10.22 12.98 2.90
C GLU A 91 -10.03 13.72 4.24
N SER A 92 -9.51 13.01 5.25
CA SER A 92 -9.09 13.65 6.50
C SER A 92 -7.79 14.44 6.29
N PRO A 93 -7.54 15.53 7.03
CA PRO A 93 -6.31 16.32 6.91
C PRO A 93 -5.02 15.51 7.04
N GLU A 94 -5.00 14.50 7.91
CA GLU A 94 -3.84 13.64 8.16
C GLU A 94 -3.53 12.73 6.95
N LEU A 95 -4.58 12.28 6.24
CA LEU A 95 -4.42 11.51 5.02
C LEU A 95 -3.87 12.38 3.90
N VAL A 96 -4.42 13.59 3.74
CA VAL A 96 -3.94 14.57 2.75
C VAL A 96 -2.47 14.90 2.99
N GLU A 97 -2.07 15.18 4.23
CA GLU A 97 -0.66 15.44 4.57
C GLU A 97 0.24 14.26 4.19
N THR A 98 -0.18 13.04 4.52
CA THR A 98 0.55 11.82 4.17
C THR A 98 0.67 11.64 2.65
N MET A 99 -0.37 11.95 1.88
CA MET A 99 -0.36 11.89 0.42
C MET A 99 0.60 12.92 -0.17
N LEU A 100 0.55 14.16 0.32
CA LEU A 100 1.45 15.23 -0.11
C LEU A 100 2.92 14.93 0.21
N GLU A 101 3.22 14.38 1.39
CA GLU A 101 4.58 13.96 1.73
C GLU A 101 5.08 12.88 0.76
N ARG A 102 4.23 11.90 0.44
CA ARG A 102 4.60 10.74 -0.39
C ARG A 102 4.55 11.01 -1.89
N SER A 103 3.88 12.08 -2.33
CA SER A 103 3.93 12.54 -3.73
C SER A 103 5.29 13.13 -4.11
N ARG A 104 6.14 13.45 -3.13
CA ARG A 104 7.52 13.95 -3.33
C ARG A 104 7.59 15.17 -4.27
N GLY A 105 6.59 16.05 -4.17
CA GLY A 105 6.51 17.27 -4.99
C GLY A 105 6.04 17.05 -6.44
N ALA A 106 5.56 15.84 -6.77
CA ALA A 106 4.86 15.63 -8.05
C ALA A 106 3.57 16.45 -8.09
N PRO A 107 3.12 16.90 -9.29
CA PRO A 107 1.80 17.52 -9.46
C PRO A 107 0.70 16.63 -8.89
N VAL A 108 -0.22 17.24 -8.14
CA VAL A 108 -1.33 16.54 -7.48
C VAL A 108 -2.64 17.01 -8.10
N ASP A 109 -3.48 16.05 -8.45
CA ASP A 109 -4.83 16.27 -8.95
C ASP A 109 -5.82 16.15 -7.79
N VAL A 110 -6.74 17.13 -7.68
CA VAL A 110 -7.86 17.09 -6.74
C VAL A 110 -9.11 16.68 -7.51
N LEU A 111 -9.67 15.53 -7.16
CA LEU A 111 -10.76 14.84 -7.85
C LEU A 111 -12.09 14.93 -7.10
#